data_AF-A0A2V6WS35-F1
#
_entry.id   AF-A0A2V6WS35-F1
#
_cell.length_a   1.000
_cell.length_b   1.000
_cell.length_c   1.000
_cell.angle_alpha   90.00
_cell.angle_beta   90.00
_cell.angle_gamma   90.00
#
_symmetry.space_group_name_H-M   'P 1'
#
loop_
_entity.id
_entity.type
_entity.pdbx_description
1 polymer ?
#
loop_
_entity_poly.entity_id
_entity_poly.type
_entity_poly.pdbx_seq_one_letter_code
_entity_poly.pdbx_strand_id
1 'polypeptide(L)'
;MTPFLRLALAARQAAFKQKPIARADVDKVLREDRDRLVFRVSLRGSRGDFARFYTPGLVAGAGGELRPTFVQNERSARRQEDGRYLAHCVYGFATATLNPKGRVVLVVRDQDGREVTRFSVDLAAIR
;
A
#
# COMPACT_ATOMS: atom_id res chain seq x y z
N MET A 1 -5.60 -6.62 1.05
CA MET A 1 -7.00 -6.34 0.77
C MET A 1 -7.22 -4.86 1.03
N THR A 2 -7.39 -4.07 -0.03
CA THR A 2 -7.56 -2.60 0.06
C THR A 2 -8.98 -2.25 0.53
N PRO A 3 -9.22 -1.04 1.08
CA PRO A 3 -10.57 -0.54 1.40
C PRO A 3 -11.56 -0.74 0.26
N PHE A 4 -11.14 -0.42 -0.96
CA PHE A 4 -11.97 -0.54 -2.15
C PHE A 4 -12.32 -1.99 -2.50
N LEU A 5 -11.38 -2.92 -2.30
CA LEU A 5 -11.65 -4.34 -2.48
C LEU A 5 -12.59 -4.88 -1.39
N ARG A 6 -12.45 -4.43 -0.13
CA ARG A 6 -13.39 -4.76 0.96
C ARG A 6 -14.79 -4.26 0.62
N LEU A 7 -14.89 -3.02 0.13
CA LEU A 7 -16.15 -2.41 -0.29
C LEU A 7 -16.77 -3.16 -1.47
N ALA A 8 -15.98 -3.51 -2.49
CA ALA A 8 -16.45 -4.29 -3.63
C ALA A 8 -16.96 -5.69 -3.23
N LEU A 9 -16.28 -6.35 -2.28
CA LEU A 9 -16.73 -7.64 -1.74
C LEU A 9 -18.01 -7.50 -0.91
N ALA A 10 -18.11 -6.46 -0.07
CA ALA A 10 -19.31 -6.15 0.69
C ALA A 10 -20.49 -5.87 -0.24
N ALA A 11 -20.28 -5.08 -1.31
CA ALA A 11 -21.27 -4.80 -2.33
C ALA A 11 -21.72 -6.09 -3.07
N ARG A 12 -20.77 -6.97 -3.40
CA ARG A 12 -21.09 -8.28 -4.02
C ARG A 12 -21.96 -9.14 -3.10
N GLN A 13 -21.62 -9.24 -1.81
CA GLN A 13 -22.43 -9.99 -0.84
C GLN A 13 -23.82 -9.38 -0.64
N ALA A 14 -23.91 -8.05 -0.62
CA ALA A 14 -25.16 -7.30 -0.52
C ALA A 14 -26.06 -7.56 -1.74
N ALA A 15 -25.49 -7.55 -2.96
CA ALA A 15 -26.19 -7.91 -4.19
C ALA A 15 -26.73 -9.34 -4.17
N PHE A 16 -25.94 -10.32 -3.69
CA PHE A 16 -26.41 -11.70 -3.51
C PHE A 16 -27.59 -11.81 -2.53
N LYS A 17 -27.63 -10.95 -1.50
CA LYS A 17 -28.71 -10.90 -0.52
C LYS A 17 -29.88 -10.00 -0.94
N GLN A 18 -29.85 -9.46 -2.16
CA GLN A 18 -30.82 -8.48 -2.69
C GLN A 18 -31.07 -7.28 -1.78
N LYS A 19 -30.07 -6.92 -0.96
CA LYS A 19 -30.14 -5.76 -0.07
C LYS A 19 -29.10 -4.75 -0.53
N PRO A 20 -29.48 -3.49 -0.80
CA PRO A 20 -28.50 -2.46 -1.12
C PRO A 20 -27.56 -2.25 0.07
N ILE A 21 -26.29 -1.95 -0.22
CA ILE A 21 -25.33 -1.59 0.83
C ILE A 21 -25.74 -0.24 1.42
N ALA A 22 -25.91 -0.18 2.74
CA ALA A 22 -26.25 1.07 3.40
C ALA A 22 -25.03 2.01 3.38
N ARG A 23 -25.27 3.32 3.21
CA ARG A 23 -24.20 4.32 3.22
C ARG A 23 -23.38 4.29 4.52
N ALA A 24 -24.01 3.97 5.65
CA ALA A 24 -23.34 3.80 6.93
C ALA A 24 -22.31 2.65 6.92
N ASP A 25 -22.58 1.55 6.20
CA ASP A 25 -21.65 0.43 6.08
C ASP A 25 -20.45 0.79 5.19
N VAL A 26 -20.71 1.57 4.13
CA VAL A 26 -19.65 2.17 3.30
C VAL A 26 -18.75 3.06 4.15
N ASP A 27 -19.34 3.99 4.90
CA ASP A 27 -18.62 4.94 5.75
C ASP A 27 -17.86 4.25 6.89
N LYS A 28 -18.36 3.10 7.38
CA LYS A 28 -17.68 2.28 8.39
C LYS A 28 -16.43 1.64 7.80
N VAL A 29 -16.53 1.00 6.64
CA VAL A 29 -15.39 0.40 5.94
C VAL A 29 -14.34 1.47 5.61
N LEU A 30 -14.77 2.65 5.18
CA LEU A 30 -13.86 3.76 4.87
C LEU A 30 -13.24 4.39 6.13
N ARG A 31 -13.96 4.43 7.26
CA ARG A 31 -13.42 4.91 8.55
C ARG A 31 -12.31 4.02 9.09
N GLU A 32 -12.41 2.70 8.92
CA GLU A 32 -11.34 1.76 9.33
C GLU A 32 -9.99 2.01 8.63
N ASP A 33 -9.99 2.70 7.47
CA ASP A 33 -8.78 3.04 6.72
C ASP A 33 -8.35 4.51 6.89
N ARG A 34 -9.06 5.35 7.66
CA ARG A 34 -8.66 6.75 7.93
C ARG A 34 -7.34 6.88 8.68
N ASP A 35 -7.00 5.89 9.51
CA ASP A 35 -5.80 5.93 10.36
C ASP A 35 -4.57 5.29 9.68
N ARG A 36 -4.56 5.28 8.34
CA ARG A 36 -3.52 4.64 7.54
C ARG A 36 -2.96 5.54 6.44
N LEU A 37 -1.64 5.58 6.38
CA LEU A 37 -0.89 6.12 5.25
C LEU A 37 -0.66 4.98 4.26
N VAL A 38 -1.16 5.14 3.03
CA VAL A 38 -1.09 4.12 1.99
C VAL A 38 -0.22 4.59 0.84
N PHE A 39 0.83 3.82 0.53
CA PHE A 39 1.67 4.02 -0.64
C PHE A 39 1.25 3.05 -1.73
N ARG A 40 0.92 3.59 -2.91
CA ARG A 40 0.83 2.81 -4.15
C ARG A 40 2.09 3.09 -4.96
N VAL A 41 2.94 2.08 -5.08
CA VAL A 41 4.23 2.20 -5.76
C VAL A 41 4.24 1.40 -7.05
N SER A 42 4.89 1.98 -8.06
CA SER A 42 5.18 1.33 -9.34
C SER A 42 6.66 1.01 -9.39
N LEU A 43 7.01 -0.28 -9.39
CA LEU A 43 8.38 -0.77 -9.36
C LEU A 43 8.71 -1.40 -10.71
N ARG A 44 9.94 -1.21 -11.19
CA ARG A 44 10.44 -1.87 -12.42
C ARG A 44 11.52 -2.89 -12.08
N GLY A 45 11.48 -4.03 -12.76
CA GLY A 45 12.43 -5.12 -12.56
C GLY A 45 12.73 -5.89 -13.85
N SER A 46 13.75 -6.74 -13.81
CA SER A 46 14.19 -7.56 -14.93
C SER A 46 13.45 -8.90 -15.05
N ARG A 47 12.75 -9.34 -13.99
CA ARG A 47 12.02 -10.61 -13.93
C ARG A 47 10.53 -10.38 -13.70
N GLY A 48 9.69 -11.35 -14.09
CA GLY A 48 8.24 -11.28 -13.86
C GLY A 48 7.81 -11.43 -12.40
N ASP A 49 8.60 -12.06 -11.55
CA ASP A 49 8.28 -12.37 -10.15
C ASP A 49 9.04 -11.49 -9.13
N PHE A 50 9.78 -10.50 -9.61
CA PHE A 50 10.78 -9.78 -8.82
C PHE A 50 10.22 -9.11 -7.54
N ALA A 51 9.00 -8.57 -7.60
CA ALA A 51 8.41 -7.83 -6.49
C ALA A 51 7.68 -8.73 -5.47
N ARG A 52 7.56 -10.03 -5.72
CA ARG A 52 6.70 -10.95 -4.96
C ARG A 52 7.01 -10.94 -3.46
N PHE A 53 8.29 -10.85 -3.10
CA PHE A 53 8.78 -10.96 -1.72
C PHE A 53 9.32 -9.64 -1.15
N TYR A 54 9.00 -8.52 -1.79
CA TYR A 54 9.46 -7.23 -1.28
C TYR A 54 8.85 -6.88 0.07
N THR A 55 9.69 -6.35 0.94
CA THR A 55 9.34 -5.95 2.29
C THR A 55 9.46 -4.43 2.42
N PRO A 56 8.37 -3.72 2.73
CA PRO A 56 8.41 -2.27 2.90
C PRO A 56 8.68 -1.91 4.37
N GLY A 57 9.33 -0.78 4.58
CA GLY A 57 9.52 -0.14 5.88
C GLY A 57 9.39 1.37 5.76
N LEU A 58 8.85 2.03 6.77
CA LEU A 58 8.64 3.47 6.75
C LEU A 58 9.47 4.14 7.83
N VAL A 59 10.48 4.91 7.43
CA VAL A 59 11.33 5.67 8.35
C VAL A 59 10.70 7.05 8.56
N ALA A 60 10.43 7.41 9.82
CA ALA A 60 9.81 8.68 10.18
C ALA A 60 10.71 9.47 11.15
N GLY A 61 11.49 10.41 10.62
CA GLY A 61 12.39 11.26 11.41
C GLY A 61 13.34 10.46 12.32
N ALA A 62 13.51 10.90 13.57
CA ALA A 62 14.33 10.23 14.58
C ALA A 62 13.62 9.02 15.26
N GLY A 63 12.36 8.74 14.91
CA GLY A 63 11.51 7.75 15.59
C GLY A 63 11.71 6.30 15.17
N GLY A 64 12.71 6.01 14.34
CA GLY A 64 12.99 4.66 13.85
C GLY A 64 12.11 4.23 12.67
N GLU A 65 12.21 2.94 12.32
CA GLU A 65 11.50 2.34 11.20
C GLU A 65 10.18 1.70 11.66
N LEU A 66 9.08 2.11 11.04
CA LEU A 66 7.75 1.56 11.25
C LEU A 66 7.51 0.36 10.34
N ARG A 67 6.97 -0.70 10.93
CA ARG A 67 6.52 -1.88 10.18
C ARG A 67 5.19 -1.60 9.48
N PRO A 68 4.96 -2.20 8.30
CA PRO A 68 3.70 -2.08 7.60
C PRO A 68 2.59 -2.80 8.38
N THR A 69 1.41 -2.19 8.42
CA THR A 69 0.18 -2.87 8.86
C THR A 69 -0.45 -3.67 7.73
N PHE A 70 -0.10 -3.34 6.49
CA PHE A 70 -0.62 -3.98 5.30
C PHE A 70 0.41 -3.99 4.17
N VAL A 71 0.55 -5.14 3.51
CA VAL A 71 1.41 -5.32 2.33
C VAL A 71 0.64 -6.09 1.26
N GLN A 72 0.64 -5.58 0.03
CA GLN A 72 0.15 -6.27 -1.14
C GLN A 72 1.12 -6.07 -2.29
N ASN A 73 1.93 -7.11 -2.53
CA ASN A 73 2.83 -7.18 -3.67
C ASN A 73 2.13 -7.81 -4.86
N GLU A 74 2.37 -7.26 -6.04
CA GLU A 74 2.03 -7.94 -7.29
C GLU A 74 2.96 -9.15 -7.46
N ARG A 75 2.37 -10.35 -7.55
CA ARG A 75 3.13 -11.60 -7.64
C ARG A 75 3.69 -11.87 -9.03
N SER A 76 3.04 -11.30 -10.05
CA SER A 76 3.37 -11.46 -11.46
C SER A 76 3.30 -10.10 -12.12
N ALA A 77 4.45 -9.47 -12.26
CA ALA A 77 4.61 -8.17 -12.88
C ALA A 77 4.29 -8.22 -14.38
N ARG A 78 3.76 -7.12 -14.91
CA ARG A 78 3.41 -7.00 -16.32
C ARG A 78 4.62 -6.63 -17.17
N ARG A 79 4.94 -7.45 -18.18
CA ARG A 79 5.98 -7.13 -19.15
C ARG A 79 5.62 -5.85 -19.93
N GLN A 80 6.60 -4.97 -20.08
CA GLN A 80 6.52 -3.69 -20.78
C GLN A 80 7.17 -3.80 -22.16
N GLU A 81 6.95 -2.81 -23.01
CA GLU A 81 7.50 -2.75 -24.38
C GLU A 81 9.04 -2.70 -24.39
N ASP A 82 9.65 -2.09 -23.36
CA ASP A 82 11.11 -2.04 -23.15
C ASP A 82 11.71 -3.38 -22.70
N GLY A 83 10.90 -4.45 -22.63
CA GLY A 83 11.30 -5.77 -22.19
C GLY A 83 11.43 -5.94 -20.68
N ARG A 84 11.29 -4.86 -19.89
CA ARG A 84 11.27 -4.90 -18.42
C ARG A 84 9.89 -5.26 -17.90
N TYR A 85 9.78 -5.46 -16.60
CA TYR A 85 8.54 -5.78 -15.92
C TYR A 85 8.14 -4.64 -14.98
N LEU A 86 6.84 -4.33 -14.93
CA LEU A 86 6.24 -3.34 -14.03
C LEU A 86 5.35 -4.05 -13.01
N ALA A 87 5.61 -3.80 -11.73
CA ALA A 87 4.81 -4.29 -10.62
C ALA A 87 4.18 -3.12 -9.85
N HIS A 88 2.91 -3.24 -9.50
CA HIS A 88 2.20 -2.32 -8.61
C HIS A 88 2.08 -2.95 -7.22
N CYS A 89 2.74 -2.33 -6.24
CA CYS A 89 2.65 -2.77 -4.85
C CYS A 89 1.92 -1.72 -4.01
N VAL A 90 1.25 -2.17 -2.96
CA VAL A 90 0.51 -1.32 -2.04
C VAL A 90 0.96 -1.60 -0.62
N TYR A 91 1.40 -0.56 0.09
CA TYR A 91 1.92 -0.64 1.46
C TYR A 91 1.14 0.30 2.36
N GLY A 92 0.65 -0.20 3.49
CA GLY A 92 -0.09 0.56 4.49
C GLY A 92 0.67 0.64 5.80
N PHE A 93 0.69 1.82 6.41
CA PHE A 93 1.32 2.10 7.70
C PHE A 93 0.32 2.83 8.61
N ALA A 94 0.39 2.57 9.92
CA ALA A 94 -0.40 3.31 10.90
C ALA A 94 0.09 4.76 10.99
N THR A 95 -0.83 5.72 11.11
CA THR A 95 -0.50 7.15 11.19
C THR A 95 -0.35 7.67 12.62
N ALA A 96 -0.72 6.89 13.63
CA ALA A 96 -0.80 7.33 15.03
C ALA A 96 0.49 7.97 15.57
N THR A 97 1.65 7.52 15.08
CA THR A 97 2.97 8.02 15.51
C THR A 97 3.64 8.94 14.48
N LEU A 98 2.96 9.26 13.38
CA LEU A 98 3.52 10.08 12.30
C LEU A 98 3.23 11.57 12.55
N ASN A 99 4.24 12.40 12.32
CA ASN A 99 4.03 13.84 12.23
C ASN A 99 3.40 14.16 10.85
N PRO A 100 2.17 14.68 10.78
CA PRO A 100 1.48 14.94 9.51
C PRO A 100 2.15 16.06 8.68
N LYS A 101 3.01 16.87 9.28
CA LYS A 101 3.82 17.89 8.58
C LYS A 101 5.28 17.46 8.40
N GLY A 102 5.59 16.21 8.73
CA GLY A 102 6.93 15.66 8.65
C GLY A 102 7.23 15.04 7.30
N ARG A 103 8.50 14.65 7.14
CA ARG A 103 8.97 13.85 6.02
C ARG A 103 9.11 12.39 6.45
N VAL A 104 8.67 11.49 5.59
CA VAL A 104 8.85 10.04 5.76
C VAL A 104 9.61 9.47 4.58
N VAL A 105 10.33 8.37 4.81
CA VAL A 105 11.03 7.64 3.75
C VAL A 105 10.48 6.23 3.71
N LEU A 106 9.82 5.88 2.61
CA LEU A 106 9.48 4.50 2.31
C LEU A 106 10.73 3.80 1.78
N VAL A 107 11.16 2.76 2.46
CA VAL A 107 12.26 1.88 2.05
C VAL A 107 11.65 0.55 1.61
N VAL A 108 12.04 0.06 0.44
CA VAL A 108 11.61 -1.25 -0.05
C VAL A 108 12.84 -2.14 -0.12
N ARG A 109 12.74 -3.34 0.45
CA ARG A 109 13.82 -4.32 0.49
C ARG A 109 13.42 -5.63 -0.18
N ASP A 110 14.41 -6.37 -0.66
CA ASP A 110 14.22 -7.73 -1.17
C ASP A 110 14.11 -8.76 -0.03
N GLN A 111 14.02 -10.03 -0.39
CA GLN A 111 13.94 -11.16 0.53
C GLN A 111 15.20 -11.36 1.38
N ASP A 112 16.34 -10.85 0.93
CA ASP A 112 17.62 -10.93 1.62
C ASP A 112 17.83 -9.69 2.53
N GLY A 113 16.84 -8.81 2.61
CA GLY A 113 16.89 -7.57 3.39
C GLY A 113 17.70 -6.47 2.73
N ARG A 114 18.07 -6.61 1.45
CA ARG A 114 18.81 -5.57 0.72
C ARG A 114 17.84 -4.52 0.24
N GLU A 115 18.20 -3.26 0.42
CA GLU A 115 17.42 -2.16 -0.11
C GLU A 115 17.44 -2.15 -1.64
N VAL A 116 16.25 -2.20 -2.24
CA VAL A 116 16.08 -2.14 -3.69
C VAL A 116 15.69 -0.74 -4.16
N THR A 117 14.97 0.01 -3.33
CA THR A 117 14.60 1.40 -3.63
C THR A 117 14.13 2.14 -2.37
N ARG A 118 14.14 3.47 -2.44
CA ARG A 118 13.58 4.36 -1.41
C ARG A 118 12.82 5.53 -2.03
N PHE A 119 11.80 6.00 -1.33
CA PHE A 119 10.99 7.15 -1.72
C PHE A 119 10.86 8.11 -0.54
N SER A 120 11.34 9.33 -0.70
CA SER A 120 11.15 10.39 0.29
C SER A 120 9.84 11.11 -0.02
N VAL A 121 8.96 11.21 0.98
CA VAL A 121 7.65 11.86 0.85
C VAL A 121 7.48 12.89 1.95
N ASP A 122 7.15 14.10 1.55
CA ASP A 122 6.74 15.17 2.45
C ASP A 122 5.24 15.04 2.70
N LEU A 123 4.85 14.71 3.94
CA LEU A 123 3.45 14.53 4.30
C LEU A 123 2.68 15.86 4.26
N ALA A 124 3.36 17.00 4.45
CA ALA A 124 2.72 18.30 4.36
C ALA A 124 2.21 18.63 2.94
N ALA A 125 2.77 17.95 1.92
CA ALA A 125 2.37 18.14 0.53
C ALA A 125 1.18 17.25 0.09
N ILE A 126 0.76 16.30 0.94
CA ILE A 126 -0.36 15.40 0.67
C ILE A 126 -1.67 16.10 1.10
N ARG A 127 -2.62 16.22 0.17
CA ARG A 127 -3.93 16.87 0.38
C ARG A 127 -5.02 15.85 0.69
#